data_AF-A0A1Y1L5S4-F1
#
_entry.id   AF-A0A1Y1L5S4-F1
#
_cell.length_a   1.000
_cell.length_b   1.000
_cell.length_c   1.000
_cell.angle_alpha   90.00
_cell.angle_beta   90.00
_cell.angle_gamma   90.00
#
_symmetry.space_group_name_H-M   'P 1'
#
loop_
_entity.id
_entity.type
_entity.pdbx_description
1 polymer ?
#
loop_
_entity_poly.entity_id
_entity_poly.type
_entity_poly.pdbx_seq_one_letter_code
_entity_poly.pdbx_strand_id
1 'polypeptide(L)'
;MEALRVALAKLARMSDLLNESIEGATGIDIISINEKLSTELKQIRTIQSDLAPCEDDNIVFVPSNLNLLRAVSSLGSLSMPNSSLVMHNRLKEMQMNSLPLLPPVELKDEPDLQMSSASRGCAVLGVSRVIARESTASPIIIGSEGEGDGQLCRPWGVCCDRNGNIIVADRSNNRIQVFRPNGSFSHKFGTQGTGAGQFDRPAGVAVDPQGRVVVADKDNHRIQILTLDGSFVLMFGEKGCRNGHFNYPWDVAVNSVGNIVVSDTRNHRIQVFSNDGTFINKYGFEGTTPMWKHFDSPRGVCFTPTGSIIVTDFNNHRIVIIDQRFSQAQFLGGEGCGYKQFLRPQGIICDDEGRIIVADSRNHRIQVFESNGHFLWKIGVLGKGPGELDRPSGICLNPEGRVVVVDFGNDRVQIF
;
A
#
# COMPACT_ATOMS: atom_id res chain seq x y z
N MET A 1 -22.53 -3.21 9.36
CA MET A 1 -22.88 -3.83 10.65
C MET A 1 -24.24 -3.36 11.18
N GLU A 2 -24.49 -2.04 11.33
CA GLU A 2 -25.78 -1.55 11.85
C GLU A 2 -26.97 -1.87 10.95
N ALA A 3 -26.84 -1.71 9.63
CA ALA A 3 -27.87 -2.09 8.67
C ALA A 3 -28.22 -3.59 8.70
N LEU A 4 -27.23 -4.46 8.92
CA LEU A 4 -27.42 -5.91 9.03
C LEU A 4 -28.14 -6.28 10.35
N ARG A 5 -27.79 -5.62 11.46
CA ARG A 5 -28.49 -5.78 12.74
C ARG A 5 -29.96 -5.37 12.64
N VAL A 6 -30.24 -4.24 12.00
CA VAL A 6 -31.61 -3.77 11.77
C VAL A 6 -32.39 -4.74 10.87
N ALA A 7 -31.77 -5.28 9.82
CA ALA A 7 -32.39 -6.26 8.94
C ALA A 7 -32.71 -7.58 9.65
N LEU A 8 -31.76 -8.14 10.42
CA LEU A 8 -31.97 -9.38 11.18
C LEU A 8 -33.05 -9.21 12.27
N ALA A 9 -33.08 -8.06 12.95
CA ALA A 9 -34.11 -7.76 13.95
C ALA A 9 -35.52 -7.54 13.36
N LYS A 10 -35.62 -7.17 12.08
CA LYS A 10 -36.90 -7.11 11.36
C LYS A 10 -37.35 -8.50 10.91
N LEU A 11 -36.41 -9.34 10.45
CA LEU A 11 -36.66 -10.71 10.02
C LEU A 11 -37.18 -11.58 11.18
N ALA A 12 -36.57 -11.45 12.37
CA ALA A 12 -37.04 -12.14 13.58
C ALA A 12 -38.49 -11.76 13.93
N ARG A 13 -38.81 -10.46 13.97
CA ARG A 13 -40.17 -9.97 14.25
C ARG A 13 -41.22 -10.44 13.24
N MET A 14 -40.84 -10.60 11.97
CA MET A 14 -41.75 -11.09 10.94
C MET A 14 -41.93 -12.62 11.01
N SER A 15 -40.91 -13.36 11.44
CA SER A 15 -41.03 -14.80 11.73
C SER A 15 -42.01 -15.07 12.87
N ASP A 16 -42.02 -14.20 13.88
CA ASP A 16 -42.96 -14.30 15.01
C ASP A 16 -44.40 -14.01 14.54
N LEU A 17 -44.61 -12.98 13.72
CA LEU A 17 -45.92 -12.66 13.12
C LEU A 17 -46.46 -13.76 12.19
N LEU A 18 -45.59 -14.46 11.46
CA LEU A 18 -45.95 -15.63 10.66
C LEU A 18 -46.47 -16.77 11.54
N ASN A 19 -45.75 -17.08 12.63
CA ASN A 19 -46.12 -18.16 13.54
C ASN A 19 -47.45 -17.87 14.24
N GLU A 20 -47.71 -16.62 14.64
CA GLU A 20 -49.00 -16.20 15.20
C GLU A 20 -50.15 -16.26 14.17
N SER A 21 -49.88 -15.98 12.91
CA SER A 21 -50.90 -15.95 11.85
C SER A 21 -51.24 -17.35 11.30
N ILE A 22 -50.36 -18.33 11.47
CA ILE A 22 -50.58 -19.73 11.04
C ILE A 22 -51.65 -20.44 11.91
N GLU A 23 -51.94 -19.94 13.11
CA GLU A 23 -52.94 -20.53 14.01
C GLU A 23 -54.40 -20.09 13.73
N GLY A 24 -54.66 -19.20 12.76
CA GLY A 24 -56.05 -18.78 12.49
C GLY A 24 -56.39 -18.03 11.21
N ALA A 25 -55.46 -17.85 10.26
CA ALA A 25 -55.68 -16.95 9.12
C ALA A 25 -56.23 -17.60 7.84
N THR A 26 -56.99 -16.83 7.05
CA THR A 26 -57.55 -17.25 5.76
C THR A 26 -56.48 -17.21 4.66
N GLY A 27 -56.66 -17.97 3.57
CA GLY A 27 -55.65 -18.11 2.51
C GLY A 27 -55.18 -16.79 1.84
N ILE A 28 -55.95 -15.71 1.95
CA ILE A 28 -55.60 -14.38 1.41
C ILE A 28 -54.54 -13.68 2.29
N ASP A 29 -54.61 -13.86 3.61
CA ASP A 29 -53.67 -13.26 4.56
C ASP A 29 -52.28 -13.88 4.42
N ILE A 30 -52.23 -15.20 4.19
CA ILE A 30 -51.00 -15.95 3.95
C ILE A 30 -50.27 -15.45 2.69
N ILE A 31 -51.01 -15.13 1.63
CA ILE A 31 -50.43 -14.62 0.37
C ILE A 31 -49.84 -13.23 0.57
N SER A 32 -50.57 -12.33 1.24
CA SER A 32 -50.10 -10.96 1.54
C SER A 32 -48.83 -10.97 2.41
N ILE A 33 -48.76 -11.88 3.37
CA ILE A 33 -47.57 -12.07 4.21
C ILE A 33 -46.40 -12.62 3.38
N ASN A 34 -46.64 -13.59 2.49
CA ASN A 34 -45.62 -14.13 1.58
C ASN A 34 -45.03 -13.09 0.62
N GLU A 35 -45.84 -12.18 0.10
CA GLU A 35 -45.35 -11.08 -0.76
C GLU A 35 -44.46 -10.10 0.02
N LYS A 36 -44.84 -9.76 1.25
CA LYS A 36 -44.02 -8.91 2.14
C LYS A 36 -42.69 -9.57 2.49
N LEU A 37 -42.70 -10.87 2.82
CA LEU A 37 -41.47 -11.65 3.08
C LEU A 37 -40.55 -11.71 1.86
N SER A 38 -41.12 -11.95 0.68
CA SER A 38 -40.36 -12.02 -0.57
C SER A 38 -39.68 -10.69 -0.90
N THR A 39 -40.33 -9.57 -0.57
CA THR A 39 -39.79 -8.22 -0.79
C THR A 39 -38.65 -7.90 0.18
N GLU A 40 -38.81 -8.24 1.45
CA GLU A 40 -37.77 -8.05 2.47
C GLU A 40 -36.57 -8.98 2.25
N LEU A 41 -36.79 -10.23 1.84
CA LEU A 41 -35.71 -11.15 1.44
C LEU A 41 -34.91 -10.62 0.24
N LYS A 42 -35.54 -9.92 -0.70
CA LYS A 42 -34.83 -9.23 -1.80
C LYS A 42 -33.96 -8.08 -1.28
N GLN A 43 -34.45 -7.30 -0.31
CA GLN A 43 -33.64 -6.24 0.31
C GLN A 43 -32.44 -6.82 1.08
N ILE A 44 -32.63 -7.92 1.81
CA ILE A 44 -31.55 -8.62 2.52
C ILE A 44 -30.53 -9.19 1.54
N ARG A 45 -30.94 -9.79 0.42
CA ARG A 45 -30.02 -10.27 -0.63
C ARG A 45 -29.20 -9.13 -1.24
N THR A 46 -29.77 -7.93 -1.35
CA THR A 46 -29.06 -6.73 -1.82
C THR A 46 -28.02 -6.25 -0.80
N ILE A 47 -28.36 -6.28 0.49
CA ILE A 47 -27.39 -5.99 1.57
C ILE A 47 -26.32 -7.10 1.65
N GLN A 48 -26.66 -8.35 1.34
CA GLN A 48 -25.73 -9.48 1.31
C GLN A 48 -24.74 -9.39 0.15
N SER A 49 -25.14 -8.89 -1.03
CA SER A 49 -24.20 -8.65 -2.14
C SER A 49 -23.17 -7.57 -1.81
N ASP A 50 -23.55 -6.60 -0.98
CA ASP A 50 -22.63 -5.56 -0.47
C ASP A 50 -21.71 -6.09 0.66
N LEU A 51 -22.06 -7.24 1.24
CA LEU A 51 -21.33 -7.92 2.31
C LEU A 51 -20.64 -9.21 1.84
N ALA A 52 -20.58 -9.46 0.53
CA ALA A 52 -19.94 -10.66 -0.01
C ALA A 52 -18.51 -10.76 0.55
N PRO A 53 -18.12 -11.92 1.13
CA PRO A 53 -16.75 -12.12 1.58
C PRO A 53 -15.80 -11.91 0.40
N CYS A 54 -14.68 -11.23 0.64
CA CYS A 54 -13.58 -11.24 -0.33
C CYS A 54 -13.20 -12.71 -0.56
N GLU A 55 -12.93 -13.10 -1.80
CA GLU A 55 -12.74 -14.51 -2.23
C GLU A 55 -11.58 -15.28 -1.54
N ASP A 56 -10.97 -14.74 -0.50
CA ASP A 56 -9.83 -15.32 0.23
C ASP A 56 -10.14 -15.68 1.70
N ASP A 57 -11.39 -16.01 2.05
CA ASP A 57 -11.74 -16.66 3.33
C ASP A 57 -11.27 -18.15 3.37
N ASN A 58 -10.11 -18.45 2.80
CA ASN A 58 -9.41 -19.69 3.07
C ASN A 58 -8.69 -19.55 4.42
N ILE A 59 -9.28 -20.09 5.47
CA ILE A 59 -8.62 -20.25 6.77
C ILE A 59 -7.49 -21.27 6.59
N VAL A 60 -6.28 -20.80 6.29
CA VAL A 60 -5.08 -21.64 6.29
C VAL A 60 -4.48 -21.62 7.69
N PHE A 61 -4.64 -22.73 8.42
CA PHE A 61 -3.86 -22.97 9.63
C PHE A 61 -2.45 -23.37 9.25
N VAL A 62 -1.47 -22.53 9.58
CA VAL A 62 -0.05 -22.92 9.60
C VAL A 62 0.31 -23.27 11.04
N PRO A 63 0.32 -24.55 11.45
CA PRO A 63 0.68 -24.90 12.82
C PRO A 63 2.17 -24.66 13.05
N SER A 64 2.49 -24.18 14.25
CA SER A 64 3.86 -23.89 14.70
C SER A 64 4.77 -25.13 14.84
N ASN A 65 4.23 -26.34 14.62
CA ASN A 65 4.99 -27.58 14.73
C ASN A 65 4.58 -28.57 13.61
N LEU A 66 5.52 -28.84 12.69
CA LEU A 66 5.33 -29.80 11.60
C LEU A 66 4.99 -31.22 12.09
N ASN A 67 5.39 -31.60 13.31
CA ASN A 67 5.07 -32.92 13.86
C ASN A 67 3.59 -33.05 14.23
N LEU A 68 2.94 -31.94 14.61
CA LEU A 68 1.49 -31.90 14.87
C LEU A 68 0.72 -32.09 13.55
N LEU A 69 1.16 -31.42 12.49
CA LEU A 69 0.59 -31.56 11.15
C LEU A 69 0.73 -32.99 10.63
N ARG A 70 1.90 -33.63 10.84
CA ARG A 70 2.12 -35.04 10.48
C ARG A 70 1.20 -36.00 11.25
N ALA A 71 1.02 -35.81 12.56
CA ALA A 71 0.14 -36.67 13.37
C ALA A 71 -1.35 -36.52 12.98
N VAL A 72 -1.79 -35.30 12.68
CA VAL A 72 -3.15 -35.04 12.19
C VAL A 72 -3.35 -35.63 10.79
N SER A 73 -2.35 -35.52 9.91
CA SER A 73 -2.41 -36.07 8.55
C SER A 73 -2.33 -37.61 8.49
N SER A 74 -1.72 -38.25 9.48
CA SER A 74 -1.54 -39.70 9.53
C SER A 74 -2.49 -40.43 10.48
N LEU A 75 -3.39 -39.70 11.16
CA LEU A 75 -4.26 -40.21 12.24
C LEU A 75 -3.50 -40.98 13.33
N GLY A 76 -2.20 -40.75 13.48
CA GLY A 76 -1.31 -41.45 14.42
C GLY A 76 -1.31 -40.84 15.82
N SER A 77 -0.96 -41.64 16.83
CA SER A 77 -0.84 -41.20 18.22
C SER A 77 0.47 -40.45 18.50
N LEU A 78 0.39 -39.39 19.30
CA LEU A 78 1.56 -38.65 19.80
C LEU A 78 1.92 -39.14 21.21
N SER A 79 3.20 -39.44 21.43
CA SER A 79 3.78 -39.75 22.75
C SER A 79 4.90 -38.74 23.04
N MET A 80 4.82 -38.09 24.20
CA MET A 80 5.86 -37.21 24.72
C MET A 80 6.68 -37.96 25.79
N PRO A 81 8.01 -37.82 25.85
CA PRO A 81 8.79 -38.37 26.95
C PRO A 81 8.56 -37.49 28.19
N ASN A 82 7.97 -38.07 29.23
CA ASN A 82 7.69 -37.51 30.57
C ASN A 82 6.36 -36.79 30.83
N SER A 83 5.25 -37.27 30.27
CA SER A 83 3.93 -37.04 30.87
C SER A 83 2.93 -38.14 30.49
N SER A 84 2.30 -38.76 31.48
CA SER A 84 1.38 -39.91 31.39
C SER A 84 -0.03 -39.54 30.93
N LEU A 85 -0.16 -38.81 29.82
CA LEU A 85 -1.45 -38.51 29.18
C LEU A 85 -1.51 -39.11 27.78
N VAL A 86 -2.24 -40.21 27.65
CA VAL A 86 -2.57 -40.83 26.36
C VAL A 86 -4.00 -40.43 25.98
N MET A 87 -4.15 -39.52 25.01
CA MET A 87 -5.45 -39.18 24.43
C MET A 87 -5.84 -40.26 23.41
N HIS A 88 -6.91 -41.01 23.69
CA HIS A 88 -7.55 -41.91 22.72
C HIS A 88 -8.80 -41.25 22.15
N ASN A 89 -8.85 -41.03 20.84
CA ASN A 89 -10.11 -40.69 20.16
C ASN A 89 -10.75 -41.97 19.60
N ARG A 90 -11.90 -42.36 20.17
CA ARG A 90 -12.83 -43.33 19.59
C ARG A 90 -13.86 -42.56 18.75
N LEU A 91 -13.81 -42.69 17.43
CA LEU A 91 -14.97 -42.47 16.58
C LEU A 91 -15.12 -43.64 15.60
N LYS A 92 -16.35 -44.14 15.54
CA LYS A 92 -16.81 -45.37 14.88
C LYS A 92 -16.80 -45.25 13.35
N GLU A 93 -16.58 -46.41 12.76
CA GLU A 93 -16.77 -46.85 11.37
C GLU A 93 -17.78 -46.04 10.54
N MET A 94 -17.30 -45.47 9.43
CA MET A 94 -18.02 -45.48 8.16
C MET A 94 -17.09 -46.08 7.10
N GLN A 95 -17.56 -47.17 6.49
CA GLN A 95 -16.89 -47.87 5.40
C GLN A 95 -16.72 -46.95 4.19
N MET A 96 -15.49 -46.81 3.71
CA MET A 96 -15.18 -46.33 2.36
C MET A 96 -14.42 -47.44 1.64
N ASN A 97 -15.11 -48.08 0.71
CA ASN A 97 -14.57 -49.11 -0.18
C ASN A 97 -13.50 -48.50 -1.12
N SER A 98 -12.36 -49.19 -1.17
CA SER A 98 -11.37 -49.32 -2.26
C SER A 98 -11.23 -48.16 -3.27
N LEU A 99 -10.09 -47.47 -3.19
CA LEU A 99 -9.40 -46.88 -4.35
C LEU A 99 -7.92 -47.34 -4.31
N PRO A 100 -7.28 -47.65 -5.46
CA PRO A 100 -5.94 -48.26 -5.47
C PRO A 100 -4.85 -47.26 -5.09
N LEU A 101 -3.87 -47.72 -4.32
CA LEU A 101 -2.63 -47.02 -4.03
C LEU A 101 -1.83 -46.81 -5.32
N LEU A 102 -1.71 -45.56 -5.78
CA LEU A 102 -0.67 -45.17 -6.74
C LEU A 102 0.69 -45.12 -6.01
N PRO A 103 1.79 -45.51 -6.69
CA PRO A 103 3.12 -45.45 -6.10
C PRO A 103 3.50 -44.00 -5.76
N PRO A 104 4.38 -43.78 -4.76
CA PRO A 104 4.80 -42.45 -4.38
C PRO A 104 5.43 -41.73 -5.56
N VAL A 105 4.85 -40.59 -5.93
CA VAL A 105 5.46 -39.65 -6.86
C VAL A 105 6.73 -39.13 -6.18
N GLU A 106 7.89 -39.48 -6.72
CA GLU A 106 9.13 -38.79 -6.40
C GLU A 106 8.93 -37.32 -6.76
N LEU A 107 8.90 -36.46 -5.74
CA LEU A 107 9.06 -35.03 -5.90
C LEU A 107 10.43 -34.83 -6.55
N LYS A 108 10.45 -34.65 -7.88
CA LYS A 108 11.58 -34.01 -8.54
C LYS A 108 11.66 -32.62 -7.92
N ASP A 109 12.81 -32.33 -7.32
CA ASP A 109 13.17 -31.01 -6.87
C ASP A 109 12.76 -30.00 -7.95
N GLU A 110 11.81 -29.14 -7.59
CA GLU A 110 11.51 -27.93 -8.36
C GLU A 110 12.85 -27.26 -8.65
N PRO A 111 13.15 -26.92 -9.92
CA PRO A 111 14.44 -26.34 -10.24
C PRO A 111 14.57 -25.06 -9.41
N ASP A 112 15.62 -24.99 -8.60
CA ASP A 112 16.05 -23.78 -7.94
C ASP A 112 15.99 -22.66 -8.99
N LEU A 113 14.95 -21.82 -8.92
CA LEU A 113 14.96 -20.53 -9.58
C LEU A 113 16.12 -19.82 -8.93
N GLN A 114 17.29 -19.87 -9.57
CA GLN A 114 18.36 -18.94 -9.34
C GLN A 114 17.74 -17.56 -9.40
N MET A 115 17.47 -16.99 -8.23
CA MET A 115 17.11 -15.59 -8.09
C MET A 115 18.21 -14.83 -8.82
N SER A 116 17.87 -14.28 -9.97
CA SER A 116 18.73 -13.31 -10.64
C SER A 116 19.13 -12.29 -9.58
N SER A 117 20.44 -12.14 -9.36
CA SER A 117 21.08 -11.17 -8.46
C SER A 117 20.86 -9.71 -8.88
N ALA A 118 19.85 -9.44 -9.72
CA ALA A 118 19.48 -8.12 -10.17
C ALA A 118 18.78 -7.37 -9.02
N SER A 119 19.31 -6.19 -8.68
CA SER A 119 18.69 -5.26 -7.74
C SER A 119 17.25 -4.99 -8.17
N ARG A 120 16.29 -5.23 -7.29
CA ARG A 120 14.86 -5.09 -7.59
C ARG A 120 14.36 -3.66 -7.31
N GLY A 121 15.05 -2.91 -6.46
CA GLY A 121 14.87 -1.46 -6.28
C GLY A 121 16.14 -0.71 -6.64
N CYS A 122 15.99 0.52 -7.13
CA CYS A 122 17.09 1.47 -7.28
C CYS A 122 16.60 2.84 -6.83
N ALA A 123 17.47 3.65 -6.24
CA ALA A 123 17.12 5.00 -5.79
C ALA A 123 16.71 5.90 -6.96
N VAL A 124 17.41 5.75 -8.10
CA VAL A 124 17.10 6.38 -9.38
C VAL A 124 17.20 5.31 -10.48
N LEU A 125 16.07 5.00 -11.12
CA LEU A 125 16.02 3.97 -12.15
C LEU A 125 16.93 4.35 -13.34
N GLY A 126 17.78 3.41 -13.75
CA GLY A 126 18.72 3.60 -14.86
C GLY A 126 20.06 4.23 -14.47
N VAL A 127 20.31 4.50 -13.18
CA VAL A 127 21.61 4.94 -12.65
C VAL A 127 22.23 3.79 -11.85
N SER A 128 23.54 3.57 -12.00
CA SER A 128 24.21 2.36 -11.50
C SER A 128 24.37 2.31 -9.98
N ARG A 129 24.57 3.46 -9.33
CA ARG A 129 24.74 3.55 -7.87
C ARG A 129 24.51 4.97 -7.38
N VAL A 130 23.52 5.16 -6.52
CA VAL A 130 23.13 6.41 -5.89
C VAL A 130 23.04 6.17 -4.39
N ILE A 131 23.82 6.93 -3.63
CA ILE A 131 23.89 6.85 -2.17
C ILE A 131 23.57 8.23 -1.63
N ALA A 132 22.72 8.32 -0.61
CA ALA A 132 22.42 9.58 0.03
C ALA A 132 23.68 10.18 0.68
N ARG A 133 24.00 11.42 0.31
CA ARG A 133 25.15 12.15 0.84
C ARG A 133 24.69 13.30 1.72
N GLU A 134 25.40 13.49 2.82
CA GLU A 134 25.26 14.71 3.61
C GLU A 134 26.01 15.84 2.89
N SER A 135 25.34 16.99 2.76
CA SER A 135 25.85 18.17 2.09
C SER A 135 25.72 19.37 3.01
N THR A 136 26.79 20.15 3.12
CA THR A 136 26.82 21.41 3.89
C THR A 136 26.63 22.64 3.00
N ALA A 137 26.47 22.44 1.69
CA ALA A 137 26.20 23.51 0.75
C ALA A 137 24.78 24.07 0.95
N SER A 138 24.58 25.34 0.62
CA SER A 138 23.24 25.91 0.60
C SER A 138 22.36 25.15 -0.42
N PRO A 139 21.13 24.76 -0.04
CA PRO A 139 20.30 23.96 -0.92
C PRO A 139 19.83 24.78 -2.12
N ILE A 140 19.62 24.10 -3.24
CA ILE A 140 18.96 24.69 -4.41
C ILE A 140 17.46 24.74 -4.12
N ILE A 141 16.86 25.92 -4.28
CA ILE A 141 15.42 26.12 -4.10
C ILE A 141 14.75 26.17 -5.46
N ILE A 142 13.70 25.38 -5.62
CA ILE A 142 12.87 25.34 -6.82
C ILE A 142 11.45 25.76 -6.45
N GLY A 143 10.94 26.70 -7.22
CA GLY A 143 9.58 27.17 -7.14
C GLY A 143 9.30 28.17 -6.03
N SER A 144 8.08 28.70 -6.11
CA SER A 144 7.49 29.67 -5.19
C SER A 144 5.97 29.50 -5.26
N GLU A 145 5.24 29.98 -4.26
CA GLU A 145 3.78 29.90 -4.26
C GLU A 145 3.16 30.55 -5.51
N GLY A 146 2.25 29.84 -6.18
CA GLY A 146 1.45 30.41 -7.28
C GLY A 146 1.02 29.40 -8.34
N GLU A 147 0.49 29.93 -9.44
CA GLU A 147 -0.08 29.16 -10.56
C GLU A 147 0.71 29.30 -11.88
N GLY A 148 1.68 30.21 -11.93
CA GLY A 148 2.56 30.43 -13.08
C GLY A 148 3.53 29.29 -13.34
N ASP A 149 4.32 29.42 -14.41
CA ASP A 149 5.38 28.45 -14.74
C ASP A 149 6.48 28.46 -13.68
N GLY A 150 6.81 27.28 -13.17
CA GLY A 150 7.74 27.11 -12.06
C GLY A 150 7.19 27.52 -10.69
N GLN A 151 5.97 28.05 -10.60
CA GLN A 151 5.28 28.27 -9.32
C GLN A 151 4.49 27.03 -8.90
N LEU A 152 4.42 26.76 -7.60
CA LEU A 152 3.81 25.56 -7.02
C LEU A 152 2.70 25.96 -6.05
N CYS A 153 1.67 25.12 -5.90
CA CYS A 153 0.64 25.30 -4.88
C CYS A 153 0.32 23.97 -4.18
N ARG A 154 0.75 23.88 -2.93
CA ARG A 154 0.75 22.71 -2.06
C ARG A 154 1.32 21.46 -2.74
N PRO A 155 2.52 21.54 -3.34
CA PRO A 155 3.14 20.39 -4.00
C PRO A 155 3.24 19.21 -3.01
N TRP A 156 3.18 17.97 -3.51
CA TRP A 156 3.30 16.80 -2.64
C TRP A 156 4.40 15.83 -3.08
N GLY A 157 4.19 15.14 -4.20
CA GLY A 157 5.13 14.13 -4.68
C GLY A 157 6.29 14.75 -5.45
N VAL A 158 7.47 14.15 -5.34
CA VAL A 158 8.63 14.48 -6.16
C VAL A 158 9.37 13.20 -6.53
N CYS A 159 9.84 13.14 -7.78
CA CYS A 159 10.75 12.10 -8.24
C CYS A 159 11.78 12.68 -9.20
N CYS A 160 12.86 11.91 -9.45
CA CYS A 160 13.90 12.27 -10.39
C CYS A 160 14.01 11.21 -11.49
N ASP A 161 14.25 11.65 -12.73
CA ASP A 161 14.62 10.75 -13.82
C ASP A 161 16.14 10.48 -13.83
N ARG A 162 16.58 9.56 -14.70
CA ARG A 162 18.01 9.23 -14.90
C ARG A 162 18.87 10.40 -15.38
N ASN A 163 18.27 11.44 -15.95
CA ASN A 163 18.96 12.64 -16.43
C ASN A 163 19.05 13.71 -15.33
N GLY A 164 18.46 13.47 -14.16
CA GLY A 164 18.39 14.41 -13.04
C GLY A 164 17.29 15.47 -13.19
N ASN A 165 16.36 15.32 -14.14
CA ASN A 165 15.16 16.15 -14.18
C ASN A 165 14.31 15.84 -12.94
N ILE A 166 13.71 16.89 -12.38
CA ILE A 166 12.90 16.81 -11.16
C ILE A 166 11.44 16.97 -11.56
N ILE A 167 10.63 15.96 -11.25
CA ILE A 167 9.22 15.91 -11.59
C ILE A 167 8.43 16.10 -10.30
N VAL A 168 7.56 17.11 -10.26
CA VAL A 168 6.82 17.52 -9.07
C VAL A 168 5.33 17.43 -9.34
N ALA A 169 4.59 16.76 -8.45
CA ALA A 169 3.13 16.86 -8.42
C ALA A 169 2.70 18.15 -7.74
N ASP A 170 2.23 19.09 -8.56
CA ASP A 170 1.71 20.37 -8.15
C ASP A 170 0.21 20.23 -7.82
N ARG A 171 -0.03 19.69 -6.63
CA ARG A 171 -1.30 19.10 -6.21
C ARG A 171 -2.50 20.05 -6.35
N SER A 172 -2.43 21.27 -5.84
CA SER A 172 -3.61 22.16 -5.87
C SER A 172 -3.85 22.76 -7.25
N ASN A 173 -2.82 22.80 -8.09
CA ASN A 173 -2.92 23.25 -9.48
C ASN A 173 -3.29 22.11 -10.45
N ASN A 174 -3.51 20.87 -9.95
CA ASN A 174 -3.93 19.70 -10.73
C ASN A 174 -3.03 19.40 -11.93
N ARG A 175 -1.72 19.54 -11.76
CA ARG A 175 -0.73 19.39 -12.83
C ARG A 175 0.56 18.77 -12.32
N ILE A 176 1.38 18.32 -13.27
CA ILE A 176 2.75 17.88 -13.03
C ILE A 176 3.69 18.88 -13.67
N GLN A 177 4.76 19.25 -12.97
CA GLN A 177 5.81 20.14 -13.49
C GLN A 177 7.15 19.42 -13.55
N VAL A 178 7.89 19.65 -14.63
CA VAL A 178 9.23 19.11 -14.83
C VAL A 178 10.24 20.24 -14.79
N PHE A 179 11.26 20.08 -13.97
CA PHE A 179 12.38 21.00 -13.81
C PHE A 179 13.67 20.32 -14.25
N ARG A 180 14.60 21.10 -14.79
CA ARG A 180 15.95 20.63 -15.11
C ARG A 180 16.78 20.43 -13.83
N PRO A 181 17.91 19.69 -13.88
CA PRO A 181 18.78 19.48 -12.72
C PRO A 181 19.27 20.77 -12.03
N ASN A 182 19.34 21.87 -12.78
CA ASN A 182 19.72 23.19 -12.27
C ASN A 182 18.56 23.97 -11.61
N GLY A 183 17.36 23.37 -11.52
CA GLY A 183 16.17 23.98 -10.95
C GLY A 183 15.35 24.86 -11.90
N SER A 184 15.80 25.07 -13.14
CA SER A 184 15.01 25.83 -14.12
C SER A 184 13.77 25.07 -14.57
N PHE A 185 12.65 25.78 -14.74
CA PHE A 185 11.42 25.22 -15.30
C PHE A 185 11.66 24.70 -16.72
N SER A 186 11.17 23.48 -17.01
CA SER A 186 11.23 22.88 -18.33
C SER A 186 9.87 23.00 -19.03
N HIS A 187 8.86 22.33 -18.47
CA HIS A 187 7.50 22.31 -18.98
C HIS A 187 6.55 21.74 -17.92
N LYS A 188 5.25 21.76 -18.21
CA LYS A 188 4.19 21.22 -17.36
C LYS A 188 3.14 20.52 -18.20
N PHE A 189 2.44 19.56 -17.60
CA PHE A 189 1.32 18.88 -18.24
C PHE A 189 0.25 18.52 -17.21
N GLY A 190 -0.94 18.24 -17.73
CA GLY A 190 -2.14 17.99 -16.94
C GLY A 190 -2.93 19.24 -16.61
N THR A 191 -4.24 19.02 -16.45
CA THR A 191 -5.22 20.03 -16.04
C THR A 191 -6.22 19.39 -15.10
N GLN A 192 -7.03 20.19 -14.41
CA GLN A 192 -8.11 19.66 -13.59
C GLN A 192 -9.11 18.85 -14.44
N GLY A 193 -9.52 17.67 -13.94
CA GLY A 193 -10.59 16.87 -14.55
C GLY A 193 -10.46 15.37 -14.30
N THR A 194 -11.31 14.60 -14.96
CA THR A 194 -11.43 13.14 -14.82
C THR A 194 -11.04 12.39 -16.11
N GLY A 195 -10.74 13.10 -17.20
CA GLY A 195 -10.31 12.52 -18.46
C GLY A 195 -8.87 12.00 -18.45
N ALA A 196 -8.44 11.43 -19.58
CA ALA A 196 -7.07 11.01 -19.80
C ALA A 196 -6.10 12.20 -19.75
N GLY A 197 -5.05 12.10 -18.94
CA GLY A 197 -4.09 13.18 -18.73
C GLY A 197 -4.63 14.36 -17.90
N GLN A 198 -5.86 14.28 -17.40
CA GLN A 198 -6.41 15.24 -16.43
C GLN A 198 -6.31 14.67 -15.02
N PHE A 199 -6.15 15.53 -14.02
CA PHE A 199 -5.95 15.14 -12.63
C PHE A 199 -6.92 15.83 -11.68
N ASP A 200 -7.17 15.22 -10.52
CA ASP A 200 -7.78 15.88 -9.37
C ASP A 200 -6.92 15.62 -8.13
N ARG A 201 -6.22 16.67 -7.72
CA ARG A 201 -5.24 16.70 -6.62
C ARG A 201 -4.21 15.58 -6.70
N PRO A 202 -3.37 15.51 -7.76
CA PRO A 202 -2.34 14.49 -7.89
C PRO A 202 -1.39 14.53 -6.68
N ALA A 203 -1.04 13.37 -6.17
CA ALA A 203 -0.24 13.22 -4.96
C ALA A 203 1.15 12.67 -5.31
N GLY A 204 1.38 11.37 -5.20
CA GLY A 204 2.65 10.72 -5.49
C GLY A 204 2.97 10.69 -6.98
N VAL A 205 4.27 10.74 -7.28
CA VAL A 205 4.82 10.64 -8.63
C VAL A 205 6.06 9.76 -8.61
N ALA A 206 6.20 8.92 -9.63
CA ALA A 206 7.37 8.09 -9.85
C ALA A 206 7.71 8.04 -11.34
N VAL A 207 8.96 7.70 -11.67
CA VAL A 207 9.38 7.42 -13.05
C VAL A 207 9.60 5.92 -13.15
N ASP A 208 9.11 5.30 -14.22
CA ASP A 208 9.30 3.87 -14.49
C ASP A 208 10.58 3.58 -15.29
N PRO A 209 10.98 2.31 -15.48
CA PRO A 209 12.19 1.97 -16.25
C PRO A 209 12.17 2.45 -17.71
N GLN A 210 10.99 2.70 -18.28
CA GLN A 210 10.81 3.23 -19.63
C GLN A 210 10.90 4.76 -19.69
N GLY A 211 11.06 5.44 -18.55
CA GLY A 211 11.08 6.90 -18.46
C GLY A 211 9.70 7.54 -18.51
N ARG A 212 8.64 6.78 -18.25
CA ARG A 212 7.26 7.27 -18.15
C ARG A 212 6.98 7.72 -16.71
N VAL A 213 6.10 8.70 -16.57
CA VAL A 213 5.67 9.25 -15.28
C VAL A 213 4.42 8.52 -14.81
N VAL A 214 4.50 7.89 -13.65
CA VAL A 214 3.39 7.24 -12.95
C VAL A 214 2.89 8.19 -11.87
N VAL A 215 1.60 8.51 -11.88
CA VAL A 215 0.97 9.51 -11.02
C VAL A 215 -0.17 8.89 -10.22
N ALA A 216 -0.15 9.08 -8.90
CA ALA A 216 -1.30 8.80 -8.04
C ALA A 216 -2.31 9.96 -8.12
N ASP A 217 -3.40 9.73 -8.85
CA ASP A 217 -4.48 10.70 -9.06
C ASP A 217 -5.50 10.57 -7.93
N LYS A 218 -5.16 11.20 -6.80
CA LYS A 218 -5.73 10.94 -5.47
C LYS A 218 -7.26 11.06 -5.42
N ASP A 219 -7.82 12.16 -5.90
CA ASP A 219 -9.27 12.42 -5.76
C ASP A 219 -10.09 11.75 -6.87
N ASN A 220 -9.44 11.35 -7.97
CA ASN A 220 -10.03 10.45 -8.98
C ASN A 220 -9.88 8.96 -8.63
N HIS A 221 -9.18 8.62 -7.54
CA HIS A 221 -9.03 7.25 -7.04
C HIS A 221 -8.41 6.26 -8.05
N ARG A 222 -7.42 6.73 -8.81
CA ARG A 222 -6.79 5.95 -9.88
C ARG A 222 -5.30 6.24 -9.98
N ILE A 223 -4.59 5.42 -10.76
CA ILE A 223 -3.22 5.68 -11.20
C ILE A 223 -3.23 5.99 -12.69
N GLN A 224 -2.44 6.97 -13.11
CA GLN A 224 -2.20 7.27 -14.53
C GLN A 224 -0.72 7.14 -14.86
N ILE A 225 -0.43 6.59 -16.03
CA ILE A 225 0.92 6.55 -16.61
C ILE A 225 0.92 7.43 -17.85
N LEU A 226 1.88 8.36 -17.90
CA LEU A 226 2.08 9.31 -18.98
C LEU A 226 3.52 9.26 -19.45
N THR A 227 3.78 9.67 -20.68
CA THR A 227 5.15 9.94 -21.12
C THR A 227 5.71 11.17 -20.41
N LEU A 228 7.03 11.37 -20.47
CA LEU A 228 7.66 12.52 -19.80
C LEU A 228 7.21 13.88 -20.38
N ASP A 229 6.81 13.92 -21.65
CA ASP A 229 6.18 15.08 -22.31
C ASP A 229 4.70 15.27 -21.96
N GLY A 230 4.10 14.36 -21.18
CA GLY A 230 2.72 14.46 -20.71
C GLY A 230 1.67 13.78 -21.58
N SER A 231 2.07 13.01 -22.59
CA SER A 231 1.13 12.23 -23.40
C SER A 231 0.61 11.04 -22.59
N PHE A 232 -0.71 10.87 -22.57
CA PHE A 232 -1.36 9.77 -21.84
C PHE A 232 -0.98 8.40 -22.42
N VAL A 233 -0.69 7.42 -21.55
CA VAL A 233 -0.38 6.04 -21.95
C VAL A 233 -1.45 5.08 -21.49
N LEU A 234 -1.67 4.97 -20.17
CA LEU A 234 -2.69 4.11 -19.58
C LEU A 234 -3.15 4.64 -18.23
N MET A 235 -4.31 4.16 -17.77
CA MET A 235 -4.80 4.38 -16.41
C MET A 235 -5.43 3.10 -15.88
N PHE A 236 -5.40 2.93 -14.57
CA PHE A 236 -6.06 1.82 -13.90
C PHE A 236 -6.52 2.20 -12.50
N GLY A 237 -7.51 1.43 -12.03
CA GLY A 237 -8.16 1.60 -10.75
C GLY A 237 -9.30 2.62 -10.76
N GLU A 238 -10.17 2.44 -9.78
CA GLU A 238 -11.35 3.25 -9.54
C GLU A 238 -11.67 3.26 -8.04
N LYS A 239 -12.66 4.05 -7.64
CA LYS A 239 -13.07 4.13 -6.24
C LYS A 239 -13.56 2.78 -5.73
N GLY A 240 -13.04 2.32 -4.59
CA GLY A 240 -13.54 1.12 -3.92
C GLY A 240 -12.53 0.48 -2.98
N CYS A 241 -12.85 -0.74 -2.51
CA CYS A 241 -12.02 -1.54 -1.60
C CYS A 241 -11.60 -2.89 -2.18
N ARG A 242 -12.04 -3.24 -3.39
CA ARG A 242 -11.64 -4.47 -4.09
C ARG A 242 -10.17 -4.39 -4.52
N ASN A 243 -9.58 -5.53 -4.87
CA ASN A 243 -8.25 -5.56 -5.47
C ASN A 243 -8.27 -4.73 -6.77
N GLY A 244 -7.29 -3.85 -6.95
CA GLY A 244 -7.25 -2.91 -8.07
C GLY A 244 -8.09 -1.64 -7.90
N HIS A 245 -8.94 -1.55 -6.88
CA HIS A 245 -9.66 -0.33 -6.54
C HIS A 245 -8.92 0.44 -5.45
N PHE A 246 -9.10 1.75 -5.41
CA PHE A 246 -8.45 2.64 -4.46
C PHE A 246 -9.43 3.52 -3.71
N ASN A 247 -9.02 3.98 -2.53
CA ASN A 247 -9.68 4.99 -1.76
C ASN A 247 -8.63 6.02 -1.30
N TYR A 248 -8.55 7.11 -2.06
CA TYR A 248 -7.51 8.12 -1.97
C TYR A 248 -6.09 7.53 -2.02
N PRO A 249 -5.67 7.00 -3.19
CA PRO A 249 -4.29 6.59 -3.37
C PRO A 249 -3.39 7.80 -3.18
N TRP A 250 -2.30 7.64 -2.45
CA TRP A 250 -1.51 8.78 -1.99
C TRP A 250 -0.13 8.81 -2.61
N ASP A 251 0.67 7.77 -2.42
CA ASP A 251 2.01 7.68 -2.99
C ASP A 251 2.15 6.48 -3.93
N VAL A 252 3.14 6.56 -4.82
CA VAL A 252 3.45 5.54 -5.81
C VAL A 252 4.97 5.41 -5.96
N ALA A 253 5.45 4.17 -6.06
CA ALA A 253 6.84 3.88 -6.40
C ALA A 253 6.92 2.75 -7.44
N VAL A 254 7.98 2.76 -8.24
CA VAL A 254 8.19 1.79 -9.31
C VAL A 254 9.56 1.13 -9.12
N ASN A 255 9.61 -0.18 -9.30
CA ASN A 255 10.82 -0.98 -9.14
C ASN A 255 11.54 -1.17 -10.50
N SER A 256 12.74 -1.76 -10.50
CA SER A 256 13.54 -1.94 -11.73
C SER A 256 12.92 -2.87 -12.77
N VAL A 257 11.98 -3.73 -12.35
CA VAL A 257 11.22 -4.65 -13.22
C VAL A 257 9.96 -3.96 -13.79
N GLY A 258 9.57 -2.81 -13.24
CA GLY A 258 8.37 -2.08 -13.63
C GLY A 258 7.13 -2.40 -12.79
N ASN A 259 7.27 -3.11 -11.67
CA ASN A 259 6.18 -3.27 -10.72
C ASN A 259 5.92 -1.94 -9.99
N ILE A 260 4.66 -1.61 -9.83
CA ILE A 260 4.17 -0.36 -9.25
C ILE A 260 3.57 -0.67 -7.88
N VAL A 261 4.09 -0.08 -6.82
CA VAL A 261 3.46 -0.12 -5.48
C VAL A 261 2.73 1.20 -5.24
N VAL A 262 1.53 1.10 -4.71
CA VAL A 262 0.65 2.24 -4.41
C VAL A 262 0.22 2.17 -2.95
N SER A 263 0.29 3.28 -2.22
CA SER A 263 -0.36 3.41 -0.93
C SER A 263 -1.83 3.80 -1.09
N ASP A 264 -2.70 2.89 -0.65
CA ASP A 264 -4.15 3.04 -0.69
C ASP A 264 -4.63 3.53 0.68
N THR A 265 -4.42 4.82 0.94
CA THR A 265 -4.39 5.39 2.29
C THR A 265 -5.67 5.17 3.08
N ARG A 266 -6.85 5.38 2.49
CA ARG A 266 -8.12 5.22 3.24
C ARG A 266 -8.63 3.79 3.29
N ASN A 267 -8.01 2.88 2.53
CA ASN A 267 -8.22 1.44 2.71
C ASN A 267 -7.16 0.79 3.60
N HIS A 268 -6.25 1.59 4.21
CA HIS A 268 -5.28 1.09 5.19
C HIS A 268 -4.41 -0.06 4.66
N ARG A 269 -3.99 0.06 3.40
CA ARG A 269 -3.20 -0.96 2.72
C ARG A 269 -2.27 -0.36 1.67
N ILE A 270 -1.37 -1.19 1.18
CA ILE A 270 -0.65 -1.00 -0.07
C ILE A 270 -1.09 -2.06 -1.09
N GLN A 271 -1.00 -1.73 -2.36
CA GLN A 271 -1.27 -2.65 -3.46
C GLN A 271 -0.11 -2.60 -4.46
N VAL A 272 0.23 -3.73 -5.05
CA VAL A 272 1.27 -3.89 -6.07
C VAL A 272 0.64 -4.31 -7.39
N PHE A 273 1.09 -3.68 -8.46
CA PHE A 273 0.64 -3.87 -9.82
C PHE A 273 1.82 -4.11 -10.76
N SER A 274 1.58 -4.73 -11.90
CA SER A 274 2.53 -4.75 -13.01
C SER A 274 2.49 -3.44 -13.79
N ASN A 275 3.41 -3.31 -14.75
CA ASN A 275 3.58 -2.12 -15.59
C ASN A 275 2.39 -1.81 -16.53
N ASP A 276 1.47 -2.77 -16.69
CA ASP A 276 0.23 -2.68 -17.46
C ASP A 276 -1.00 -2.39 -16.58
N GLY A 277 -0.82 -2.31 -15.25
CA GLY A 277 -1.89 -2.07 -14.28
C GLY A 277 -2.60 -3.33 -13.77
N THR A 278 -2.11 -4.53 -14.10
CA THR A 278 -2.68 -5.77 -13.54
C THR A 278 -2.32 -5.91 -12.06
N PHE A 279 -3.30 -6.24 -11.22
CA PHE A 279 -3.09 -6.45 -9.78
C PHE A 279 -2.21 -7.69 -9.53
N ILE A 280 -1.17 -7.53 -8.70
CA ILE A 280 -0.24 -8.61 -8.32
C ILE A 280 -0.49 -9.05 -6.89
N ASN A 281 -0.45 -8.11 -5.93
CA ASN A 281 -0.54 -8.43 -4.51
C ASN A 281 -0.98 -7.22 -3.68
N LYS A 282 -1.32 -7.44 -2.40
CA LYS A 282 -1.63 -6.38 -1.45
C LYS A 282 -1.09 -6.71 -0.07
N TYR A 283 -0.92 -5.67 0.74
CA TYR A 283 -0.52 -5.82 2.14
C TYR A 283 -1.16 -4.73 2.98
N GLY A 284 -1.82 -5.13 4.06
CA GLY A 284 -2.68 -4.24 4.85
C GLY A 284 -4.09 -4.80 4.99
N PHE A 285 -4.97 -4.05 5.62
CA PHE A 285 -6.12 -4.57 6.36
C PHE A 285 -7.04 -5.57 5.62
N GLU A 286 -7.22 -6.74 6.22
CA GLU A 286 -8.38 -7.62 6.04
C GLU A 286 -8.90 -8.08 7.42
N GLY A 287 -10.01 -7.47 7.85
CA GLY A 287 -11.01 -8.10 8.73
C GLY A 287 -10.65 -8.30 10.20
N THR A 288 -9.68 -9.14 10.54
CA THR A 288 -9.34 -9.50 11.93
C THR A 288 -8.09 -10.35 11.95
N THR A 289 -7.06 -9.89 12.66
CA THR A 289 -5.88 -10.67 13.10
C THR A 289 -5.04 -11.30 11.97
N PRO A 290 -3.72 -11.10 11.96
CA PRO A 290 -2.91 -10.57 13.06
C PRO A 290 -2.66 -9.05 13.01
N MET A 291 -2.57 -8.42 14.20
CA MET A 291 -2.37 -6.98 14.39
C MET A 291 -1.13 -6.39 13.69
N TRP A 292 -0.18 -7.23 13.25
CA TRP A 292 1.02 -6.79 12.54
C TRP A 292 0.78 -6.41 11.07
N LYS A 293 -0.41 -6.66 10.51
CA LYS A 293 -0.82 -6.10 9.20
C LYS A 293 -1.60 -4.79 9.31
N HIS A 294 -1.69 -4.20 10.51
CA HIS A 294 -2.45 -2.97 10.73
C HIS A 294 -1.64 -1.75 10.25
N PHE A 295 -2.11 -1.11 9.18
CA PHE A 295 -1.74 0.27 8.86
C PHE A 295 -2.79 1.24 9.35
N ASP A 296 -2.37 2.44 9.70
CA ASP A 296 -3.25 3.59 9.75
C ASP A 296 -2.77 4.70 8.81
N SER A 297 -3.48 4.81 7.68
CA SER A 297 -3.26 5.82 6.66
C SER A 297 -1.83 5.77 6.07
N PRO A 298 -1.40 4.66 5.44
CA PRO A 298 -0.08 4.58 4.85
C PRO A 298 0.10 5.67 3.79
N ARG A 299 1.29 6.30 3.76
CA ARG A 299 1.62 7.40 2.84
C ARG A 299 2.78 7.04 1.94
N GLY A 300 4.01 7.38 2.32
CA GLY A 300 5.19 7.13 1.51
C GLY A 300 5.41 5.65 1.29
N VAL A 301 5.79 5.27 0.06
CA VAL A 301 6.16 3.90 -0.30
C VAL A 301 7.42 3.89 -1.15
N CYS A 302 8.32 2.93 -0.95
CA CYS A 302 9.46 2.71 -1.83
C CYS A 302 9.92 1.25 -1.84
N PHE A 303 10.67 0.87 -2.86
CA PHE A 303 11.35 -0.43 -2.93
C PHE A 303 12.78 -0.32 -2.39
N THR A 304 13.25 -1.34 -1.67
CA THR A 304 14.67 -1.51 -1.33
C THR A 304 15.42 -2.17 -2.49
N PRO A 305 16.76 -2.14 -2.50
CA PRO A 305 17.57 -2.89 -3.47
C PRO A 305 17.25 -4.39 -3.50
N THR A 306 16.94 -4.97 -2.33
CA THR A 306 16.51 -6.38 -2.21
C THR A 306 15.10 -6.64 -2.76
N GLY A 307 14.30 -5.59 -2.99
CA GLY A 307 12.93 -5.65 -3.45
C GLY A 307 11.89 -5.85 -2.35
N SER A 308 12.27 -5.64 -1.10
CA SER A 308 11.35 -5.39 0.01
C SER A 308 10.67 -4.02 -0.18
N ILE A 309 9.55 -3.79 0.50
CA ILE A 309 8.80 -2.53 0.40
C ILE A 309 8.87 -1.81 1.74
N ILE A 310 9.25 -0.54 1.72
CA ILE A 310 9.23 0.32 2.91
C ILE A 310 8.04 1.26 2.80
N VAL A 311 7.29 1.39 3.88
CA VAL A 311 6.07 2.20 3.96
C VAL A 311 6.11 3.09 5.20
N THR A 312 5.75 4.36 5.09
CA THR A 312 5.46 5.19 6.27
C THR A 312 4.02 4.96 6.73
N ASP A 313 3.87 4.56 7.98
CA ASP A 313 2.58 4.41 8.65
C ASP A 313 2.25 5.70 9.40
N PHE A 314 1.54 6.61 8.71
CA PHE A 314 1.45 8.02 9.07
C PHE A 314 0.86 8.27 10.45
N ASN A 315 -0.27 7.62 10.78
CA ASN A 315 -0.94 7.84 12.06
C ASN A 315 -0.35 6.98 13.19
N ASN A 316 0.39 5.92 12.88
CA ASN A 316 1.11 5.12 13.88
C ASN A 316 2.55 5.59 14.11
N HIS A 317 2.97 6.70 13.49
CA HIS A 317 4.26 7.35 13.75
C HIS A 317 5.48 6.43 13.56
N ARG A 318 5.41 5.53 12.57
CA ARG A 318 6.43 4.49 12.36
C ARG A 318 6.64 4.19 10.88
N ILE A 319 7.68 3.41 10.62
CA ILE A 319 7.99 2.85 9.31
C ILE A 319 7.75 1.35 9.37
N VAL A 320 7.20 0.78 8.30
CA VAL A 320 6.95 -0.65 8.12
C VAL A 320 7.78 -1.13 6.93
N ILE A 321 8.62 -2.13 7.16
CA ILE A 321 9.45 -2.77 6.13
C ILE A 321 8.86 -4.15 5.87
N ILE A 322 8.32 -4.36 4.69
CA ILE A 322 7.62 -5.57 4.29
C ILE A 322 8.55 -6.40 3.41
N ASP A 323 8.72 -7.66 3.77
CA ASP A 323 9.49 -8.61 2.96
C ASP A 323 8.87 -8.75 1.55
N GLN A 324 9.72 -9.04 0.58
CA GLN A 324 9.32 -9.20 -0.81
C GLN A 324 8.27 -10.30 -1.03
N ARG A 325 8.25 -11.33 -0.19
CA ARG A 325 7.25 -12.41 -0.25
C ARG A 325 5.96 -12.05 0.51
N PHE A 326 5.86 -10.84 1.07
CA PHE A 326 4.74 -10.38 1.90
C PHE A 326 4.47 -11.27 3.13
N SER A 327 5.46 -12.06 3.51
CA SER A 327 5.38 -13.06 4.58
C SER A 327 5.65 -12.48 5.96
N GLN A 328 6.47 -11.42 6.02
CA GLN A 328 6.95 -10.82 7.25
C GLN A 328 7.02 -9.30 7.09
N ALA A 329 6.91 -8.60 8.22
CA ALA A 329 7.17 -7.17 8.30
C ALA A 329 7.95 -6.81 9.56
N GLN A 330 8.82 -5.82 9.45
CA GLN A 330 9.56 -5.21 10.53
C GLN A 330 9.06 -3.78 10.76
N PHE A 331 9.09 -3.34 12.02
CA PHE A 331 8.69 -1.99 12.40
C PHE A 331 9.90 -1.20 12.87
N LEU A 332 10.01 0.03 12.38
CA LEU A 332 11.08 0.95 12.74
C LEU A 332 10.50 2.26 13.29
N GLY A 333 10.95 2.60 14.49
CA GLY A 333 10.63 3.85 15.17
C GLY A 333 9.32 3.85 15.94
N GLY A 334 8.97 5.02 16.45
CA GLY A 334 7.76 5.26 17.23
C GLY A 334 7.52 6.76 17.42
N GLU A 335 6.44 7.12 18.09
CA GLU A 335 6.07 8.52 18.27
C GLU A 335 7.12 9.29 19.09
N GLY A 336 7.49 10.49 18.62
CA GLY A 336 8.31 11.43 19.36
C GLY A 336 9.21 12.30 18.47
N CYS A 337 10.16 12.98 19.11
CA CYS A 337 11.05 13.97 18.48
C CYS A 337 12.53 13.58 18.54
N GLY A 338 12.88 12.48 19.23
CA GLY A 338 14.23 11.95 19.33
C GLY A 338 14.71 11.27 18.05
N TYR A 339 15.92 10.71 18.08
CA TYR A 339 16.43 9.89 16.97
C TYR A 339 15.58 8.65 16.79
N LYS A 340 15.28 8.28 15.53
CA LYS A 340 14.43 7.12 15.20
C LYS A 340 13.00 7.26 15.74
N GLN A 341 12.62 8.44 16.22
CA GLN A 341 11.23 8.78 16.54
C GLN A 341 10.66 9.68 15.45
N PHE A 342 9.37 9.55 15.20
CA PHE A 342 8.68 10.24 14.12
C PHE A 342 7.40 10.90 14.62
N LEU A 343 7.03 12.00 13.97
CA LEU A 343 5.74 12.62 14.13
C LEU A 343 5.12 12.77 12.73
N ARG A 344 4.23 11.82 12.41
CA ARG A 344 3.53 11.76 11.12
C ARG A 344 4.49 11.74 9.91
N PRO A 345 5.32 10.68 9.78
CA PRO A 345 6.23 10.54 8.65
C PRO A 345 5.44 10.46 7.33
N GLN A 346 5.96 11.09 6.27
CA GLN A 346 5.28 11.20 4.97
C GLN A 346 6.06 10.52 3.85
N GLY A 347 7.00 11.21 3.20
CA GLY A 347 7.82 10.62 2.15
C GLY A 347 8.88 9.68 2.72
N ILE A 348 9.16 8.60 2.00
CA ILE A 348 10.23 7.66 2.33
C ILE A 348 10.86 7.13 1.06
N ILE A 349 12.18 7.01 1.08
CA ILE A 349 12.95 6.44 -0.02
C ILE A 349 14.10 5.60 0.52
N CYS A 350 14.64 4.77 -0.35
CA CYS A 350 15.78 3.93 -0.08
C CYS A 350 16.88 4.21 -1.11
N ASP A 351 18.13 4.29 -0.67
CA ASP A 351 19.26 4.38 -1.58
C ASP A 351 19.78 3.00 -2.01
N ASP A 352 20.77 2.96 -2.91
CA ASP A 352 21.27 1.69 -3.46
C ASP A 352 22.10 0.86 -2.47
N GLU A 353 22.43 1.40 -1.28
CA GLU A 353 23.02 0.66 -0.16
C GLU A 353 21.99 0.17 0.86
N GLY A 354 20.71 0.49 0.66
CA GLY A 354 19.65 0.14 1.60
C GLY A 354 19.45 1.17 2.72
N ARG A 355 20.07 2.35 2.65
CA ARG A 355 19.82 3.41 3.63
C ARG A 355 18.39 3.92 3.48
N ILE A 356 17.75 4.21 4.60
CA ILE A 356 16.35 4.66 4.67
C ILE A 356 16.36 6.16 4.92
N ILE A 357 15.78 6.93 4.01
CA ILE A 357 15.64 8.38 4.12
C ILE A 357 14.16 8.68 4.27
N VAL A 358 13.78 9.35 5.37
CA VAL A 358 12.37 9.61 5.71
C VAL A 358 12.13 11.08 6.02
N ALA A 359 11.07 11.63 5.41
CA ALA A 359 10.54 12.95 5.72
C ALA A 359 9.64 12.87 6.96
N ASP A 360 10.18 13.32 8.09
CA ASP A 360 9.50 13.36 9.38
C ASP A 360 8.72 14.68 9.51
N SER A 361 7.52 14.66 8.94
CA SER A 361 6.82 15.88 8.53
C SER A 361 6.49 16.82 9.69
N ARG A 362 5.90 16.35 10.79
CA ARG A 362 5.55 17.25 11.91
C ARG A 362 6.74 17.61 12.79
N ASN A 363 7.88 16.95 12.63
CA ASN A 363 9.13 17.37 13.24
C ASN A 363 9.97 18.26 12.31
N HIS A 364 9.45 18.62 11.12
CA HIS A 364 10.08 19.59 10.21
C HIS A 364 11.50 19.21 9.79
N ARG A 365 11.75 17.90 9.63
CA ARG A 365 13.08 17.36 9.37
C ARG A 365 13.05 16.13 8.47
N ILE A 366 14.21 15.75 7.97
CA ILE A 366 14.47 14.48 7.31
C ILE A 366 15.49 13.72 8.17
N GLN A 367 15.26 12.43 8.37
CA GLN A 367 16.20 11.54 9.06
C GLN A 367 16.71 10.47 8.08
N VAL A 368 17.99 10.14 8.19
CA VAL A 368 18.64 9.10 7.41
C VAL A 368 19.18 8.00 8.32
N PHE A 369 18.90 6.76 7.94
CA PHE A 369 19.26 5.55 8.69
C PHE A 369 19.98 4.56 7.79
N GLU A 370 20.83 3.72 8.36
CA GLU A 370 21.27 2.49 7.71
C GLU A 370 20.12 1.48 7.57
N SER A 371 20.34 0.44 6.77
CA SER A 371 19.39 -0.66 6.57
C SER A 371 19.03 -1.42 7.86
N ASN A 372 19.95 -1.43 8.83
CA ASN A 372 19.73 -1.99 10.19
C ASN A 372 18.93 -1.04 11.11
N GLY A 373 18.60 0.17 10.65
CA GLY A 373 17.90 1.19 11.42
C GLY A 373 18.77 1.99 12.38
N HIS A 374 20.10 1.95 12.25
CA HIS A 374 21.04 2.84 12.92
C HIS A 374 20.93 4.26 12.34
N PHE A 375 20.89 5.28 13.19
CA PHE A 375 20.79 6.67 12.76
C PHE A 375 22.13 7.15 12.19
N LEU A 376 22.09 7.80 11.02
CA LEU A 376 23.28 8.38 10.40
C LEU A 376 23.32 9.89 10.62
N TRP A 377 22.37 10.62 10.05
CA TRP A 377 22.32 12.08 10.11
C TRP A 377 20.90 12.59 9.88
N LYS A 378 20.70 13.89 10.09
CA LYS A 378 19.42 14.59 9.90
C LYS A 378 19.64 15.94 9.24
N ILE A 379 18.64 16.40 8.50
CA ILE A 379 18.59 17.73 7.92
C ILE A 379 17.23 18.38 8.19
N GLY A 380 17.20 19.71 8.19
CA GLY A 380 15.98 20.47 8.40
C GLY A 380 15.69 20.86 9.85
N VAL A 381 15.15 22.06 9.98
CA VAL A 381 14.53 22.63 11.17
C VAL A 381 13.32 23.43 10.71
N LEU A 382 12.36 23.71 11.61
CA LEU A 382 11.21 24.54 11.27
C LEU A 382 11.65 25.93 10.80
N GLY A 383 11.19 26.34 9.62
CA GLY A 383 11.38 27.70 9.13
C GLY A 383 11.12 27.88 7.64
N LYS A 384 11.61 28.99 7.09
CA LYS A 384 11.39 29.41 5.68
C LYS A 384 12.68 29.73 4.93
N GLY A 385 13.82 29.80 5.62
CA GLY A 385 15.14 30.02 5.03
C GLY A 385 15.65 28.80 4.23
N PRO A 386 16.76 28.95 3.50
CA PRO A 386 17.43 27.82 2.87
C PRO A 386 17.85 26.78 3.91
N GLY A 387 17.44 25.52 3.70
CA GLY A 387 17.74 24.41 4.60
C GLY A 387 16.76 24.25 5.76
N GLU A 388 15.86 25.21 5.95
CA GLU A 388 14.71 25.11 6.86
C GLU A 388 13.52 24.49 6.12
N LEU A 389 12.70 23.72 6.81
CA LEU A 389 11.56 22.97 6.26
C LEU A 389 10.29 23.27 7.07
N ASP A 390 9.14 23.39 6.42
CA ASP A 390 7.82 23.31 7.05
C ASP A 390 7.04 22.11 6.50
N ARG A 391 6.87 21.07 7.31
CA ARG A 391 6.14 19.85 6.96
C ARG A 391 6.64 19.20 5.66
N PRO A 392 7.90 18.74 5.59
CA PRO A 392 8.40 18.04 4.42
C PRO A 392 7.47 16.87 4.06
N SER A 393 7.25 16.67 2.76
CA SER A 393 6.28 15.70 2.23
C SER A 393 6.97 14.66 1.34
N GLY A 394 6.80 14.71 0.02
CA GLY A 394 7.49 13.84 -0.91
C GLY A 394 9.01 14.07 -0.89
N ILE A 395 9.76 13.00 -1.13
CA ILE A 395 11.22 12.99 -1.10
C ILE A 395 11.75 12.04 -2.17
N CYS A 396 12.85 12.38 -2.83
CA CYS A 396 13.56 11.50 -3.75
C CYS A 396 15.07 11.79 -3.73
N LEU A 397 15.85 10.92 -4.37
CA LEU A 397 17.27 11.17 -4.64
C LEU A 397 17.44 11.57 -6.10
N ASN A 398 18.39 12.45 -6.39
CA ASN A 398 18.85 12.68 -7.75
C ASN A 398 20.03 11.73 -8.10
N PRO A 399 20.48 11.66 -9.37
CA PRO A 399 21.59 10.80 -9.79
C PRO A 399 22.92 11.03 -9.05
N GLU A 400 23.10 12.20 -8.43
CA GLU A 400 24.31 12.56 -7.68
C GLU A 400 24.25 12.14 -6.20
N GLY A 401 23.09 11.64 -5.73
CA GLY A 401 22.87 11.27 -4.34
C GLY A 401 22.43 12.44 -3.44
N ARG A 402 22.03 13.57 -4.03
CA ARG A 402 21.45 14.71 -3.31
C ARG A 402 19.98 14.44 -2.98
N VAL A 403 19.55 14.90 -1.81
CA VAL A 403 18.18 14.71 -1.33
C VAL A 403 17.30 15.83 -1.87
N VAL A 404 16.31 15.47 -2.68
CA VAL A 404 15.29 16.39 -3.19
C VAL A 404 14.03 16.21 -2.35
N VAL A 405 13.54 17.28 -1.72
CA VAL A 405 12.37 17.22 -0.84
C VAL A 405 11.37 18.31 -1.17
N VAL A 406 10.10 17.97 -1.12
CA VAL A 406 9.00 18.93 -1.18
C VAL A 406 8.75 19.52 0.21
N ASP A 407 8.99 20.81 0.33
CA ASP A 407 8.72 21.62 1.51
C ASP A 407 7.28 22.15 1.45
N PHE A 408 6.34 21.31 1.87
CA PHE A 408 4.89 21.50 1.67
C PHE A 408 4.38 22.82 2.25
N GLY A 409 4.87 23.24 3.42
CA GLY A 409 4.41 24.45 4.10
C GLY A 409 4.95 25.75 3.50
N ASN A 410 5.97 25.66 2.64
CA ASN A 410 6.59 26.81 1.97
C ASN A 410 6.43 26.77 0.44
N ASP A 411 5.59 25.87 -0.10
CA ASP A 411 5.27 25.76 -1.53
C ASP A 411 6.49 25.72 -2.46
N ARG A 412 7.52 24.98 -2.04
CA ARG A 412 8.80 24.88 -2.75
C ARG A 412 9.40 23.48 -2.68
N VAL A 413 10.40 23.24 -3.50
CA VAL A 413 11.25 22.04 -3.44
C VAL A 413 12.67 22.47 -3.10
N GLN A 414 13.36 21.70 -2.25
CA GLN A 414 14.75 21.94 -1.87
C GLN A 414 15.62 20.73 -2.23
N ILE A 415 16.82 21.00 -2.75
CA ILE A 415 17.83 19.99 -3.06
C ILE A 415 19.03 20.20 -2.14
N PHE A 416 19.33 19.21 -1.30
CA PHE A 416 20.41 19.20 -0.33
C PHE A 416 21.66 18.53 -0.88
#